data_AF-A0A7S4VZ79-F1
#
_entry.id   AF-A0A7S4VZ79-F1
#
_cell.length_a   1.000
_cell.length_b   1.000
_cell.length_c   1.000
_cell.angle_alpha   90.00
_cell.angle_beta   90.00
_cell.angle_gamma   90.00
#
_symmetry.space_group_name_H-M   'P 1'
#
loop_
_entity.id
_entity.type
_entity.pdbx_description
1 polymer ?
#
loop_
_entity_poly.entity_id
_entity_poly.type
_entity_poly.pdbx_seq_one_letter_code
_entity_poly.pdbx_strand_id
1 'polypeptide(L)'
;RHIFIIASAVKVEERMSFRGSARSSNGREDEEDNELRLDISEDTRSRGVASKQFWNNYIALIGFVVAVLLLALVTTDRTAISTLSGNIMAGSVHLTAAEKSAVVDLPDILKRNLVNWTPVVWHGYTTATPLFWHIPLSGGNVVESALAGCLGLLLASGAARDAPETRDDQLTSIVLNDHRYVNVDTSARAGVLRAANLRLIPTVKPDVVATPFFRLAASSLFTSSLTARLFTIIRHPLDRAVASYEQYLQQNSDQNVVMTLDEYIDSPEF
;
A
#
# COMPACT_ATOMS: atom_id res chain seq x y z
N ARG A 1 8.18 23.81 -18.45
CA ARG A 1 7.07 23.39 -17.57
C ARG A 1 7.44 22.02 -17.03
N HIS A 2 8.19 21.98 -15.91
CA HIS A 2 8.88 20.80 -15.42
C HIS A 2 8.08 20.16 -14.28
N ILE A 3 7.89 18.84 -14.33
CA ILE A 3 7.39 18.06 -13.20
C ILE A 3 8.61 17.42 -12.55
N PHE A 4 8.94 17.86 -11.34
CA PHE A 4 9.92 17.21 -10.48
C PHE A 4 9.26 16.00 -9.82
N ILE A 5 9.76 14.80 -10.08
CA ILE A 5 9.44 13.62 -9.27
C ILE A 5 10.27 13.76 -7.99
N ILE A 6 9.67 14.32 -6.94
CA ILE A 6 10.30 14.34 -5.62
C ILE A 6 9.95 13.00 -4.95
N ALA A 7 10.91 12.10 -4.87
CA ALA A 7 10.90 11.01 -3.91
C ALA A 7 11.16 11.59 -2.52
N SER A 8 10.11 12.00 -1.82
CA SER A 8 10.22 12.41 -0.42
C SER A 8 10.36 11.17 0.45
N ALA A 9 11.56 10.91 0.96
CA ALA A 9 11.76 9.99 2.08
C ALA A 9 11.15 10.61 3.34
N VAL A 10 9.95 10.18 3.71
CA VAL A 10 9.32 10.59 4.97
C VAL A 10 9.90 9.72 6.08
N LYS A 11 10.73 10.31 6.93
CA LYS A 11 11.11 9.73 8.22
C LYS A 11 9.90 9.87 9.16
N VAL A 12 9.19 8.77 9.37
CA VAL A 12 8.07 8.70 10.31
C VAL A 12 8.65 8.64 11.73
N GLU A 13 8.45 9.69 12.51
CA GLU A 13 8.80 9.74 13.93
C GLU A 13 7.51 9.51 14.74
N GLU A 14 7.45 8.39 15.46
CA GLU A 14 6.28 7.95 16.22
C GLU A 14 6.05 8.84 17.46
N ARG A 15 4.91 9.52 17.49
CA ARG A 15 4.24 9.90 18.74
C ARG A 15 2.74 9.64 18.60
N MET A 16 2.31 8.41 18.87
CA MET A 16 0.90 8.10 19.08
C MET A 16 0.55 8.22 20.57
N SER A 17 -0.17 9.29 20.90
CA SER A 17 -0.88 9.43 22.19
C SER A 17 -2.29 8.88 22.01
N PHE A 18 -2.54 7.70 22.56
CA PHE A 18 -3.85 7.04 22.55
C PHE A 18 -4.79 7.71 23.56
N ARG A 19 -5.84 8.40 23.10
CA ARG A 19 -6.99 8.81 23.93
C ARG A 19 -8.21 7.99 23.50
N GLY A 20 -8.52 6.95 24.27
CA GLY A 20 -9.76 6.20 24.13
C GLY A 20 -10.93 7.05 24.62
N SER A 21 -11.90 7.31 23.73
CA SER A 21 -13.17 7.92 24.08
C SER A 21 -14.24 6.83 24.10
N ALA A 22 -14.62 6.39 25.29
CA ALA A 22 -15.79 5.53 25.50
C ALA A 22 -17.06 6.32 25.14
N ARG A 23 -17.85 5.82 24.19
CA ARG A 23 -19.17 6.36 23.87
C ARG A 23 -20.22 5.39 24.39
N SER A 24 -20.97 5.89 25.37
CA SER A 24 -22.15 5.30 26.00
C SER A 24 -23.31 5.24 25.00
N SER A 25 -23.94 4.07 24.90
CA SER A 25 -25.21 3.85 24.21
C SER A 25 -26.30 3.52 25.24
N ASN A 26 -27.16 4.50 25.52
CA ASN A 26 -28.57 4.28 25.88
C ASN A 26 -29.32 4.34 24.54
N GLY A 27 -30.20 3.42 24.14
CA GLY A 27 -31.19 2.70 24.90
C GLY A 27 -32.57 3.23 24.48
N ARG A 28 -33.26 2.54 23.57
CA ARG A 28 -34.72 2.47 23.54
C ARG A 28 -35.21 1.29 22.70
N GLU A 29 -36.05 0.50 23.36
CA GLU A 29 -36.72 -0.73 22.97
C GLU A 29 -37.89 -0.46 22.01
N ASP A 30 -38.30 -1.53 21.31
CA ASP A 30 -39.66 -1.94 20.87
C ASP A 30 -39.42 -3.10 19.88
N GLU A 31 -39.28 -4.36 20.33
CA GLU A 31 -40.35 -5.35 20.60
C GLU A 31 -41.05 -5.85 19.31
N GLU A 32 -40.59 -6.98 18.77
CA GLU A 32 -41.48 -8.04 18.25
C GLU A 32 -40.72 -9.36 18.06
N ASP A 33 -41.36 -10.42 18.54
CA ASP A 33 -40.82 -11.75 18.82
C ASP A 33 -40.51 -12.59 17.58
N ASN A 34 -39.39 -13.31 17.60
CA ASN A 34 -39.37 -14.67 17.06
C ASN A 34 -38.30 -15.54 17.73
N GLU A 35 -38.77 -16.57 18.42
CA GLU A 35 -37.99 -17.59 19.10
C GLU A 35 -37.10 -18.38 18.13
N LEU A 36 -35.80 -18.44 18.41
CA LEU A 36 -34.96 -19.61 18.13
C LEU A 36 -33.84 -19.67 19.18
N ARG A 37 -34.18 -20.32 20.30
CA ARG A 37 -33.29 -20.65 21.40
C ARG A 37 -32.24 -21.67 20.94
N LEU A 38 -31.00 -21.23 20.80
CA LEU A 38 -29.81 -22.09 20.79
C LEU A 38 -29.00 -21.73 22.04
N ASP A 39 -29.06 -22.61 23.03
CA ASP A 39 -28.22 -22.53 24.23
C ASP A 39 -26.76 -22.80 23.85
N ILE A 40 -25.95 -21.73 23.83
CA ILE A 40 -24.49 -21.84 23.87
C ILE A 40 -24.05 -21.23 25.20
N SER A 41 -23.75 -22.11 26.15
CA SER A 41 -23.12 -21.81 27.43
C SER A 41 -21.75 -21.15 27.20
N GLU A 42 -21.65 -19.86 27.55
CA GLU A 42 -20.38 -19.14 27.69
C GLU A 42 -19.61 -19.59 28.95
N ASP A 43 -18.44 -20.20 28.76
CA ASP A 43 -17.39 -20.31 29.77
C ASP A 43 -16.28 -19.29 29.46
N THR A 44 -16.46 -18.06 29.93
CA THR A 44 -15.46 -16.99 29.87
C THR A 44 -14.92 -16.70 31.27
N ARG A 45 -14.08 -17.57 31.83
CA ARG A 45 -13.35 -17.23 33.07
C ARG A 45 -11.91 -17.73 33.25
N SER A 46 -11.19 -18.14 32.19
CA SER A 46 -9.81 -18.64 32.36
C SER A 46 -8.67 -17.90 31.61
N ARG A 47 -8.94 -16.88 30.80
CA ARG A 47 -7.88 -16.28 29.93
C ARG A 47 -6.93 -15.26 30.59
N GLY A 48 -7.03 -15.03 31.89
CA GLY A 48 -6.24 -13.99 32.59
C GLY A 48 -4.80 -14.36 32.98
N VAL A 49 -4.41 -15.65 32.95
CA VAL A 49 -3.15 -16.11 33.55
C VAL A 49 -2.05 -16.39 32.51
N ALA A 50 -2.42 -16.64 31.24
CA ALA A 50 -1.47 -17.00 30.18
C ALA A 50 -0.65 -15.81 29.63
N SER A 51 -1.08 -14.55 29.81
CA SER A 51 -0.41 -13.40 29.18
C SER A 51 0.86 -12.93 29.91
N LYS A 52 0.96 -13.14 31.23
CA LYS A 52 2.14 -12.74 32.02
C LYS A 52 3.37 -13.60 31.74
N GLN A 53 3.18 -14.90 31.51
CA GLN A 53 4.29 -15.80 31.18
C GLN A 53 4.88 -15.49 29.80
N PHE A 54 4.03 -15.10 28.84
CA PHE A 54 4.44 -14.76 27.48
C PHE A 54 5.30 -13.49 27.44
N TRP A 55 4.91 -12.45 28.20
CA TRP A 55 5.67 -11.20 28.28
C TRP A 55 7.06 -11.38 28.92
N ASN A 56 7.19 -12.22 29.95
CA ASN A 56 8.47 -12.47 30.59
C ASN A 56 9.47 -13.21 29.68
N ASN A 57 8.99 -14.18 28.90
CA ASN A 57 9.82 -14.89 27.93
C ASN A 57 10.26 -13.98 26.77
N TYR A 58 9.40 -13.05 26.35
CA TYR A 58 9.71 -12.10 25.30
C TYR A 58 10.79 -11.08 25.72
N ILE A 59 10.73 -10.56 26.94
CA ILE A 59 11.75 -9.64 27.48
C ILE A 59 13.11 -10.34 27.63
N ALA A 60 13.11 -11.60 28.08
CA ALA A 60 14.34 -12.40 28.19
C ALA A 60 15.02 -12.63 26.82
N LEU A 61 14.22 -12.88 25.76
CA LEU A 61 14.73 -13.07 24.40
C LEU A 61 15.37 -11.79 23.85
N ILE A 62 14.73 -10.63 24.05
CA ILE A 62 15.30 -9.33 23.63
C ILE A 62 16.61 -9.06 24.37
N GLY A 63 16.65 -9.31 25.68
CA GLY A 63 17.87 -9.16 26.48
C GLY A 63 19.03 -10.02 25.96
N PHE A 64 18.74 -11.27 25.59
CA PHE A 64 19.74 -12.19 25.03
C PHE A 64 20.27 -11.74 23.65
N VAL A 65 19.38 -11.30 22.75
CA VAL A 65 19.78 -10.81 21.42
C VAL A 65 20.65 -9.55 21.52
N VAL A 66 20.28 -8.62 22.40
CA VAL A 66 21.08 -7.41 22.64
C VAL A 66 22.44 -7.76 23.25
N ALA A 67 22.50 -8.71 24.19
CA ALA A 67 23.77 -9.14 24.79
C ALA A 67 24.70 -9.81 23.75
N VAL A 68 24.17 -10.65 22.85
CA VAL A 68 24.94 -11.27 21.76
C VAL A 68 25.44 -10.23 20.76
N LEU A 69 24.61 -9.25 20.39
CA LEU A 69 25.02 -8.14 19.52
C LEU A 69 26.11 -7.27 20.18
N LEU A 70 25.99 -6.98 21.47
CA LEU A 70 27.00 -6.23 22.21
C LEU A 70 28.31 -7.03 22.34
N LEU A 71 28.25 -8.35 22.57
CA LEU A 71 29.45 -9.19 22.56
C LEU A 71 30.10 -9.23 21.18
N ALA A 72 29.32 -9.35 20.10
CA ALA A 72 29.82 -9.34 18.73
C ALA A 72 30.49 -8.00 18.36
N LEU A 73 30.00 -6.87 18.90
CA LEU A 73 30.61 -5.55 18.73
C LEU A 73 31.91 -5.37 19.54
N VAL A 74 32.10 -6.14 20.61
CA VAL A 74 33.31 -6.10 21.44
C VAL A 74 34.40 -7.06 20.91
N THR A 75 34.02 -8.16 20.28
CA THR A 75 34.97 -9.17 19.77
C THR A 75 35.34 -8.99 18.30
N THR A 76 34.66 -8.10 17.56
CA THR A 76 35.07 -7.76 16.19
C THR A 76 36.29 -6.86 16.21
N ASP A 77 37.44 -7.50 16.01
CA ASP A 77 38.74 -6.90 15.78
C ASP A 77 38.64 -5.82 14.68
N ARG A 78 38.83 -4.55 15.08
CA ARG A 78 38.70 -3.35 14.22
C ARG A 78 39.67 -3.33 13.05
N THR A 79 40.60 -4.28 12.96
CA THR A 79 41.63 -4.32 11.92
C THR A 79 41.14 -4.93 10.61
N ALA A 80 40.14 -5.81 10.61
CA ALA A 80 39.65 -6.50 9.40
C ALA A 80 38.70 -5.66 8.52
N ILE A 81 38.12 -4.57 9.05
CA ILE A 81 37.18 -3.71 8.32
C ILE A 81 37.90 -2.70 7.41
N SER A 82 39.18 -2.39 7.68
CA SER A 82 39.93 -1.41 6.90
C SER A 82 40.37 -1.92 5.52
N THR A 83 40.49 -3.24 5.33
CA THR A 83 41.00 -3.84 4.08
C THR A 83 39.91 -4.20 3.07
N LEU A 84 38.64 -4.30 3.48
CA LEU A 84 37.51 -4.50 2.56
C LEU A 84 36.97 -3.19 1.96
N SER A 85 37.31 -2.04 2.55
CA SER A 85 36.92 -0.70 2.07
C SER A 85 37.67 -0.26 0.81
N GLY A 86 38.80 -0.89 0.45
CA GLY A 86 39.69 -0.41 -0.61
C GLY A 86 39.29 -0.78 -2.04
N ASN A 87 38.62 -1.93 -2.23
CA ASN A 87 38.50 -2.53 -3.57
C ASN A 87 37.12 -2.45 -4.22
N ILE A 88 36.09 -1.91 -3.53
CA ILE A 88 34.73 -1.82 -4.08
C ILE A 88 34.38 -0.40 -4.59
N MET A 89 35.22 0.62 -4.31
CA MET A 89 34.92 2.03 -4.63
C MET A 89 35.40 2.53 -6.01
N ALA A 90 36.03 1.70 -6.86
CA ALA A 90 36.58 2.18 -8.13
C ALA A 90 35.64 2.00 -9.35
N GLY A 91 34.51 1.32 -9.19
CA GLY A 91 33.49 1.16 -10.23
C GLY A 91 32.56 2.38 -10.33
N SER A 92 33.11 3.58 -10.53
CA SER A 92 32.28 4.76 -10.83
C SER A 92 31.73 4.60 -12.25
N VAL A 93 30.50 4.10 -12.35
CA VAL A 93 29.73 4.18 -13.60
C VAL A 93 29.42 5.66 -13.82
N HIS A 94 30.28 6.32 -14.59
CA HIS A 94 30.04 7.66 -15.08
C HIS A 94 28.88 7.62 -16.08
N LEU A 95 27.65 7.74 -15.57
CA LEU A 95 26.49 8.04 -16.40
C LEU A 95 26.79 9.34 -17.14
N THR A 96 26.76 9.28 -18.46
CA THR A 96 27.04 10.44 -19.30
C THR A 96 26.01 11.53 -19.05
N ALA A 97 26.37 12.81 -19.22
CA ALA A 97 25.42 13.91 -19.06
C ALA A 97 24.18 13.79 -19.98
N ALA A 98 24.29 13.02 -21.07
CA ALA A 98 23.18 12.69 -21.97
C ALA A 98 22.17 11.70 -21.36
N GLU A 99 22.60 10.76 -20.52
CA GLU A 99 21.69 9.85 -19.80
C GLU A 99 20.98 10.54 -18.63
N LYS A 100 21.53 11.65 -18.13
CA LYS A 100 21.00 12.34 -16.92
C LYS A 100 19.66 13.03 -17.09
N SER A 101 19.12 13.16 -18.30
CA SER A 101 17.81 13.80 -18.49
C SER A 101 17.19 13.48 -19.85
N ALA A 102 16.89 12.20 -20.10
CA ALA A 102 15.87 11.89 -21.09
C ALA A 102 14.52 12.38 -20.54
N VAL A 103 14.16 13.61 -20.85
CA VAL A 103 12.84 14.16 -20.54
C VAL A 103 11.84 13.37 -21.37
N VAL A 104 11.13 12.44 -20.74
CA VAL A 104 10.07 11.67 -21.40
C VAL A 104 8.86 12.58 -21.58
N ASP A 105 8.54 12.90 -22.83
CA ASP A 105 7.36 13.68 -23.16
C ASP A 105 6.09 12.86 -22.93
N LEU A 106 5.21 13.34 -22.05
CA LEU A 106 3.94 12.67 -21.80
C LEU A 106 3.00 12.82 -23.03
N PRO A 107 2.27 11.76 -23.41
CA PRO A 107 1.19 11.86 -24.40
C PRO A 107 0.17 12.96 -24.06
N ASP A 108 -0.36 13.63 -25.08
CA ASP A 108 -1.27 14.78 -24.90
C ASP A 108 -2.53 14.44 -24.09
N ILE A 109 -3.04 13.21 -24.23
CA ILE A 109 -4.19 12.76 -23.45
C ILE A 109 -3.89 12.78 -21.94
N LEU A 110 -2.68 12.41 -21.54
CA LEU A 110 -2.27 12.46 -20.13
C LEU A 110 -2.03 13.90 -19.69
N LYS A 111 -1.43 14.74 -20.54
CA LYS A 111 -1.21 16.17 -20.25
C LYS A 111 -2.53 16.92 -20.01
N ARG A 112 -3.63 16.52 -20.67
CA ARG A 112 -4.95 17.14 -20.48
C ARG A 112 -5.68 16.66 -19.23
N ASN A 113 -5.53 15.39 -18.87
CA ASN A 113 -6.30 14.78 -17.79
C ASN A 113 -5.54 14.77 -16.45
N LEU A 114 -4.21 14.89 -16.47
CA LEU A 114 -3.37 15.01 -15.28
C LEU A 114 -2.97 16.46 -15.06
N VAL A 115 -3.27 16.99 -13.87
CA VAL A 115 -2.85 18.33 -13.48
C VAL A 115 -1.54 18.27 -12.70
N ASN A 116 -0.72 19.31 -12.87
CA ASN A 116 0.50 19.45 -12.11
C ASN A 116 0.20 19.60 -10.61
N TRP A 117 1.15 19.20 -9.77
CA TRP A 117 1.05 19.33 -8.31
C TRP A 117 1.06 20.80 -7.85
N THR A 118 1.59 21.69 -8.67
CA THR A 118 1.72 23.12 -8.39
C THR A 118 0.73 23.96 -9.21
N PRO A 119 0.10 24.98 -8.59
CA PRO A 119 0.20 25.37 -7.18
C PRO A 119 -0.65 24.46 -6.27
N VAL A 120 -0.14 24.19 -5.07
CA VAL A 120 -0.95 23.67 -3.98
C VAL A 120 -1.89 24.80 -3.55
N VAL A 121 -3.10 24.81 -4.07
CA VAL A 121 -4.11 25.80 -3.68
C VAL A 121 -4.64 25.39 -2.31
N TRP A 122 -4.01 25.90 -1.25
CA TRP A 122 -4.37 25.56 0.13
C TRP A 122 -5.77 26.04 0.52
N HIS A 123 -6.41 26.95 -0.24
CA HIS A 123 -7.64 27.65 0.16
C HIS A 123 -8.70 27.73 -0.96
N GLY A 124 -8.63 26.83 -1.94
CA GLY A 124 -9.61 26.75 -3.03
C GLY A 124 -9.65 25.32 -3.54
N TYR A 125 -10.79 24.65 -3.30
CA TYR A 125 -11.02 23.25 -3.63
C TYR A 125 -10.50 22.91 -5.03
N THR A 126 -9.37 22.22 -5.10
CA THR A 126 -8.95 21.63 -6.35
C THR A 126 -9.79 20.38 -6.53
N THR A 127 -10.68 20.39 -7.53
CA THR A 127 -11.58 19.27 -7.86
C THR A 127 -10.86 18.03 -8.39
N ALA A 128 -9.53 18.04 -8.42
CA ALA A 128 -8.75 16.96 -8.97
C ALA A 128 -8.68 15.76 -8.02
N THR A 129 -9.15 14.61 -8.47
CA THR A 129 -9.09 13.37 -7.69
C THR A 129 -7.65 12.85 -7.64
N PRO A 130 -7.11 12.53 -6.45
CA PRO A 130 -5.86 11.80 -6.33
C PRO A 130 -5.90 10.45 -7.09
N LEU A 131 -4.93 10.24 -7.97
CA LEU A 131 -4.70 8.99 -8.69
C LEU A 131 -3.39 8.39 -8.20
N PHE A 132 -3.50 7.34 -7.39
CA PHE A 132 -2.36 6.57 -6.91
C PHE A 132 -1.96 5.54 -7.97
N TRP A 133 -0.80 5.75 -8.60
CA TRP A 133 -0.17 4.75 -9.44
C TRP A 133 0.47 3.69 -8.56
N HIS A 134 -0.26 2.59 -8.37
CA HIS A 134 0.19 1.46 -7.56
C HIS A 134 1.22 0.66 -8.36
N ILE A 135 2.47 0.69 -7.91
CA ILE A 135 3.53 -0.21 -8.39
C ILE A 135 3.58 -1.41 -7.43
N PRO A 136 3.33 -2.64 -7.91
CA PRO A 136 3.40 -3.83 -7.07
C PRO A 136 4.71 -3.92 -6.29
N LEU A 137 4.64 -4.44 -5.06
CA LEU A 137 5.79 -4.68 -4.18
C LEU A 137 6.65 -3.45 -3.84
N SER A 138 6.13 -2.25 -4.10
CA SER A 138 6.78 -0.99 -3.74
C SER A 138 6.24 -0.37 -2.44
N GLY A 139 5.45 -1.13 -1.68
CA GLY A 139 4.75 -0.69 -0.47
C GLY A 139 3.33 -0.16 -0.71
N GLY A 140 2.76 -0.37 -1.91
CA GLY A 140 1.48 0.21 -2.29
C GLY A 140 0.32 -0.19 -1.38
N ASN A 141 0.30 -1.45 -0.94
CA ASN A 141 -0.70 -1.93 0.03
C ASN A 141 -0.65 -1.16 1.36
N VAL A 142 0.54 -0.76 1.83
CA VAL A 142 0.68 0.04 3.07
C VAL A 142 0.06 1.43 2.87
N VAL A 143 0.27 2.04 1.70
CA VAL A 143 -0.36 3.32 1.36
C VAL A 143 -1.87 3.17 1.26
N GLU A 144 -2.39 2.15 0.57
CA GLU A 144 -3.83 1.90 0.49
C GLU A 144 -4.45 1.67 1.88
N SER A 145 -3.83 0.86 2.74
CA SER A 145 -4.28 0.64 4.12
C SER A 145 -4.24 1.93 4.96
N ALA A 146 -3.23 2.77 4.81
CA ALA A 146 -3.17 4.05 5.51
C ALA A 146 -4.25 5.03 5.02
N LEU A 147 -4.49 5.10 3.71
CA LEU A 147 -5.52 5.96 3.13
C LEU A 147 -6.93 5.51 3.56
N ALA A 148 -7.23 4.21 3.48
CA ALA A 148 -8.56 3.69 3.80
C ALA A 148 -8.80 3.59 5.32
N GLY A 149 -7.81 3.06 6.06
CA GLY A 149 -7.93 2.79 7.48
C GLY A 149 -7.57 3.98 8.36
N CYS A 150 -6.39 4.56 8.19
CA CYS A 150 -5.94 5.65 9.06
C CYS A 150 -6.63 6.99 8.72
N LEU A 151 -6.86 7.27 7.43
CA LEU A 151 -7.48 8.52 6.98
C LEU A 151 -8.98 8.39 6.69
N GLY A 152 -9.54 7.19 6.70
CA GLY A 152 -10.97 6.96 6.46
C GLY A 152 -11.43 7.33 5.06
N LEU A 153 -10.52 7.43 4.08
CA LEU A 153 -10.84 7.86 2.72
C LEU A 153 -11.61 6.77 1.97
N LEU A 154 -12.50 7.18 1.07
CA LEU A 154 -13.20 6.29 0.14
C LEU A 154 -12.29 5.93 -1.04
N LEU A 155 -11.83 4.69 -1.12
CA LEU A 155 -10.92 4.23 -2.17
C LEU A 155 -11.63 3.46 -3.28
N ALA A 156 -11.31 3.76 -4.54
CA ALA A 156 -11.47 2.80 -5.62
C ALA A 156 -10.13 2.07 -5.80
N SER A 157 -10.04 0.80 -5.37
CA SER A 157 -8.81 0.01 -5.42
C SER A 157 -9.06 -1.48 -5.68
N GLY A 158 -7.99 -2.29 -5.72
CA GLY A 158 -8.10 -3.74 -5.84
C GLY A 158 -8.69 -4.45 -4.62
N ALA A 159 -8.80 -3.77 -3.47
CA ALA A 159 -9.33 -4.36 -2.25
C ALA A 159 -10.81 -4.78 -2.37
N ALA A 160 -11.56 -4.16 -3.27
CA ALA A 160 -12.96 -4.50 -3.53
C ALA A 160 -13.13 -5.72 -4.44
N ARG A 161 -12.06 -6.32 -4.97
CA ARG A 161 -12.14 -7.41 -5.97
C ARG A 161 -13.06 -8.55 -5.54
N ASP A 162 -12.94 -8.97 -4.29
CA ASP A 162 -13.64 -10.14 -3.76
C ASP A 162 -14.98 -9.79 -3.09
N ALA A 163 -15.36 -8.51 -3.10
CA ALA A 163 -16.67 -8.09 -2.60
C ALA A 163 -17.78 -8.55 -3.56
N PRO A 164 -18.88 -9.15 -3.05
CA PRO A 164 -19.97 -9.65 -3.88
C PRO A 164 -20.61 -8.54 -4.73
N GLU A 165 -20.65 -7.31 -4.22
CA GLU A 165 -21.22 -6.12 -4.87
C GLU A 165 -20.39 -5.62 -6.05
N THR A 166 -19.17 -6.13 -6.25
CA THR A 166 -18.28 -5.68 -7.34
C THR A 166 -18.82 -5.99 -8.73
N ARG A 167 -19.83 -6.87 -8.81
CA ARG A 167 -20.51 -7.25 -10.05
C ARG A 167 -21.79 -6.46 -10.31
N ASP A 168 -22.19 -5.57 -9.41
CA ASP A 168 -23.43 -4.81 -9.55
C ASP A 168 -23.39 -3.87 -10.75
N ASP A 169 -24.55 -3.55 -11.32
CA ASP A 169 -24.65 -2.59 -12.44
C ASP A 169 -24.51 -1.13 -11.98
N GLN A 170 -24.39 -0.89 -10.67
CA GLN A 170 -24.26 0.43 -10.09
C GLN A 170 -23.02 0.53 -9.22
N LEU A 171 -22.42 1.73 -9.18
CA LEU A 171 -21.31 2.02 -8.28
C LEU A 171 -21.83 2.49 -6.93
N THR A 172 -21.42 1.81 -5.86
CA THR A 172 -21.79 2.08 -4.48
C THR A 172 -20.54 2.03 -3.59
N SER A 173 -20.62 2.70 -2.44
CA SER A 173 -19.62 2.55 -1.40
C SER A 173 -19.93 1.30 -0.56
N ILE A 174 -18.94 0.46 -0.36
CA ILE A 174 -18.98 -0.73 0.49
C ILE A 174 -18.02 -0.57 1.66
N VAL A 175 -18.28 -1.31 2.74
CA VAL A 175 -17.39 -1.35 3.91
C VAL A 175 -16.76 -2.74 4.01
N LEU A 176 -15.43 -2.79 3.96
CA LEU A 176 -14.65 -4.02 4.13
C LEU A 176 -13.67 -3.80 5.29
N ASN A 177 -13.77 -4.60 6.35
CA ASN A 177 -12.91 -4.49 7.55
C ASN A 177 -12.86 -3.06 8.12
N ASP A 178 -14.02 -2.41 8.31
CA ASP A 178 -14.15 -1.02 8.79
C ASP A 178 -13.50 0.04 7.88
N HIS A 179 -13.23 -0.29 6.62
CA HIS A 179 -12.67 0.63 5.63
C HIS A 179 -13.62 0.82 4.45
N ARG A 180 -13.65 2.02 3.88
CA ARG A 180 -14.61 2.38 2.81
C ARG A 180 -13.97 2.21 1.44
N TYR A 181 -14.62 1.41 0.60
CA TYR A 181 -14.22 1.19 -0.78
C TYR A 181 -15.37 1.45 -1.74
N VAL A 182 -15.08 1.65 -3.01
CA VAL A 182 -16.07 1.58 -4.08
C VAL A 182 -16.11 0.14 -4.59
N ASN A 183 -17.29 -0.39 -4.90
CA ASN A 183 -17.51 -1.75 -5.45
C ASN A 183 -16.99 -1.91 -6.90
N VAL A 184 -15.71 -1.63 -7.12
CA VAL A 184 -15.04 -1.79 -8.42
C VAL A 184 -13.56 -2.10 -8.23
N ASP A 185 -13.10 -3.16 -8.89
CA ASP A 185 -11.69 -3.53 -8.90
C ASP A 185 -10.87 -2.70 -9.92
N THR A 186 -10.28 -1.58 -9.49
CA THR A 186 -9.39 -0.79 -10.34
C THR A 186 -7.97 -1.36 -10.45
N SER A 187 -7.66 -2.50 -9.82
CA SER A 187 -6.39 -3.22 -9.99
C SER A 187 -6.34 -4.08 -11.25
N ALA A 188 -7.49 -4.30 -11.90
CA ALA A 188 -7.62 -5.02 -13.17
C ALA A 188 -8.01 -4.07 -14.33
N ARG A 189 -7.52 -4.36 -15.54
CA ARG A 189 -7.85 -3.56 -16.74
C ARG A 189 -9.36 -3.51 -17.01
N ALA A 190 -10.04 -4.64 -16.85
CA ALA A 190 -11.49 -4.74 -17.02
C ALA A 190 -12.26 -3.88 -16.01
N GLY A 191 -11.80 -3.82 -14.76
CA GLY A 191 -12.46 -3.02 -13.74
C GLY A 191 -12.23 -1.51 -13.91
N VAL A 192 -11.07 -1.08 -14.43
CA VAL A 192 -10.88 0.33 -14.85
C VAL A 192 -11.85 0.72 -15.98
N LEU A 193 -12.06 -0.16 -16.97
CA LEU A 193 -13.03 0.08 -18.04
C LEU A 193 -14.47 0.08 -17.53
N ARG A 194 -14.83 -0.84 -16.63
CA ARG A 194 -16.14 -0.85 -15.96
C ARG A 194 -16.37 0.45 -15.18
N ALA A 195 -15.39 0.88 -14.38
CA ALA A 195 -15.44 2.15 -13.66
C ALA A 195 -15.65 3.34 -14.60
N ALA A 196 -15.04 3.34 -15.79
CA ALA A 196 -15.25 4.38 -16.80
C ALA A 196 -16.69 4.35 -17.34
N ASN A 197 -17.18 3.17 -17.71
CA ASN A 197 -18.55 2.97 -18.24
C ASN A 197 -19.62 3.39 -17.22
N LEU A 198 -19.40 3.10 -15.94
CA LEU A 198 -20.29 3.48 -14.84
C LEU A 198 -20.01 4.90 -14.30
N ARG A 199 -19.11 5.64 -14.94
CA ARG A 199 -18.75 7.02 -14.62
C ARG A 199 -18.35 7.22 -13.15
N LEU A 200 -17.37 6.44 -12.68
CA LEU A 200 -16.88 6.44 -11.30
C LEU A 200 -16.65 7.83 -10.71
N ILE A 201 -15.94 8.70 -11.43
CA ILE A 201 -15.53 10.02 -10.93
C ILE A 201 -16.74 10.93 -10.66
N PRO A 202 -17.67 11.17 -11.60
CA PRO A 202 -18.82 12.03 -11.33
C PRO A 202 -19.90 11.39 -10.43
N THR A 203 -20.03 10.06 -10.42
CA THR A 203 -21.11 9.35 -9.70
C THR A 203 -20.78 9.17 -8.21
N VAL A 204 -19.69 8.48 -7.89
CA VAL A 204 -19.35 8.12 -6.50
C VAL A 204 -18.34 9.09 -5.89
N LYS A 205 -17.50 9.72 -6.72
CA LYS A 205 -16.44 10.66 -6.29
C LYS A 205 -15.53 10.05 -5.21
N PRO A 206 -14.80 8.96 -5.52
CA PRO A 206 -13.83 8.41 -4.57
C PRO A 206 -12.81 9.48 -4.19
N ASP A 207 -12.38 9.44 -2.93
CA ASP A 207 -11.33 10.32 -2.41
C ASP A 207 -9.98 10.00 -3.05
N VAL A 208 -9.73 8.73 -3.37
CA VAL A 208 -8.51 8.27 -4.07
C VAL A 208 -8.86 7.13 -5.04
N VAL A 209 -8.27 7.15 -6.23
CA VAL A 209 -8.27 6.01 -7.16
C VAL A 209 -6.90 5.36 -7.16
N ALA A 210 -6.81 4.08 -6.82
CA ALA A 210 -5.57 3.30 -6.83
C ALA A 210 -5.59 2.29 -7.98
N THR A 211 -4.56 2.30 -8.82
CA THR A 211 -4.47 1.38 -9.96
C THR A 211 -3.03 1.23 -10.47
N PRO A 212 -2.62 0.04 -10.93
CA PRO A 212 -1.36 -0.12 -11.66
C PRO A 212 -1.47 0.43 -13.10
N PHE A 213 -2.68 0.62 -13.63
CA PHE A 213 -2.93 1.03 -15.02
C PHE A 213 -3.17 2.54 -15.15
N PHE A 214 -2.30 3.37 -14.57
CA PHE A 214 -2.52 4.82 -14.49
C PHE A 214 -2.77 5.48 -15.85
N ARG A 215 -2.13 5.01 -16.94
CA ARG A 215 -2.34 5.56 -18.28
C ARG A 215 -3.76 5.34 -18.77
N LEU A 216 -4.27 4.12 -18.58
CA LEU A 216 -5.64 3.77 -18.93
C LEU A 216 -6.60 4.58 -18.07
N ALA A 217 -6.43 4.55 -16.75
CA ALA A 217 -7.26 5.28 -15.80
C ALA A 217 -7.31 6.78 -16.12
N ALA A 218 -6.15 7.41 -16.33
CA ALA A 218 -6.02 8.81 -16.75
C ALA A 218 -6.79 9.09 -18.03
N SER A 219 -6.76 8.20 -19.02
CA SER A 219 -7.45 8.39 -20.30
C SER A 219 -8.96 8.09 -20.27
N SER A 220 -9.41 7.18 -19.40
CA SER A 220 -10.78 6.65 -19.42
C SER A 220 -11.67 7.15 -18.27
N LEU A 221 -11.11 7.42 -17.09
CA LEU A 221 -11.85 7.87 -15.91
C LEU A 221 -11.96 9.40 -15.84
N PHE A 222 -10.99 10.10 -16.43
CA PHE A 222 -10.79 11.53 -16.27
C PHE A 222 -10.97 12.28 -17.59
N THR A 223 -11.30 13.56 -17.49
CA THR A 223 -11.52 14.46 -18.61
C THR A 223 -10.86 15.81 -18.31
N SER A 224 -10.90 16.76 -19.26
CA SER A 224 -10.39 18.12 -19.03
C SER A 224 -11.16 18.89 -17.94
N SER A 225 -12.39 18.47 -17.60
CA SER A 225 -13.18 19.05 -16.51
C SER A 225 -13.09 18.26 -15.21
N LEU A 226 -12.72 16.98 -15.29
CA LEU A 226 -12.55 16.06 -14.17
C LEU A 226 -11.13 15.53 -14.20
N THR A 227 -10.18 16.30 -13.66
CA THR A 227 -8.76 15.99 -13.74
C THR A 227 -8.28 15.13 -12.57
N ALA A 228 -7.10 14.51 -12.71
CA ALA A 228 -6.46 13.77 -11.63
C ALA A 228 -5.11 14.35 -11.23
N ARG A 229 -4.69 14.09 -9.99
CA ARG A 229 -3.32 14.32 -9.50
C ARG A 229 -2.61 12.99 -9.29
N LEU A 230 -1.64 12.71 -10.14
CA LEU A 230 -0.90 11.46 -10.13
C LEU A 230 0.20 11.45 -9.06
N PHE A 231 0.18 10.48 -8.16
CA PHE A 231 1.28 10.21 -7.24
C PHE A 231 1.59 8.72 -7.18
N THR A 232 2.76 8.39 -6.67
CA THR A 232 3.22 7.00 -6.53
C THR A 232 4.25 6.92 -5.42
N ILE A 233 4.57 5.69 -5.04
CA ILE A 233 5.72 5.36 -4.20
C ILE A 233 6.59 4.37 -5.00
N ILE A 234 7.89 4.57 -4.93
CA ILE A 234 8.85 3.77 -5.69
C ILE A 234 9.83 3.17 -4.69
N ARG A 235 10.07 1.86 -4.83
CA ARG A 235 11.11 1.14 -4.10
C ARG A 235 12.36 1.01 -4.97
N HIS A 236 13.51 0.87 -4.32
CA HIS A 236 14.74 0.52 -5.01
C HIS A 236 14.52 -0.72 -5.91
N PRO A 237 14.93 -0.67 -7.20
CA PRO A 237 14.54 -1.70 -8.17
C PRO A 237 15.05 -3.09 -7.81
N LEU A 238 16.26 -3.19 -7.22
CA LEU A 238 16.81 -4.48 -6.78
C LEU A 238 15.97 -5.07 -5.65
N ASP A 239 15.61 -4.28 -4.64
CA ASP A 239 14.82 -4.74 -3.50
C ASP A 239 13.40 -5.16 -3.95
N ARG A 240 12.87 -4.48 -4.97
CA ARG A 240 11.59 -4.86 -5.58
C ARG A 240 11.71 -6.18 -6.34
N ALA A 241 12.81 -6.40 -7.07
CA ALA A 241 13.05 -7.67 -7.76
C ALA A 241 13.19 -8.83 -6.78
N VAL A 242 13.95 -8.65 -5.69
CA VAL A 242 14.06 -9.64 -4.60
C VAL A 242 12.70 -9.92 -3.98
N ALA A 243 11.91 -8.89 -3.68
CA ALA A 243 10.56 -9.08 -3.15
C ALA A 243 9.63 -9.83 -4.14
N SER A 244 9.82 -9.64 -5.45
CA SER A 244 9.07 -10.36 -6.49
C SER A 244 9.41 -11.84 -6.49
N TYR A 245 10.70 -12.16 -6.38
CA TYR A 245 11.19 -13.53 -6.24
C TYR A 245 10.66 -14.19 -4.95
N GLU A 246 10.73 -13.52 -3.81
CA GLU A 246 10.18 -14.03 -2.55
C GLU A 246 8.67 -14.29 -2.64
N GLN A 247 7.92 -13.38 -3.27
CA GLN A 247 6.49 -13.58 -3.52
C GLN A 247 6.24 -14.80 -4.43
N TYR A 248 7.04 -14.98 -5.48
CA TYR A 248 6.95 -16.15 -6.37
C TYR A 248 7.15 -17.46 -5.60
N LEU A 249 8.18 -17.53 -4.74
CA LEU A 249 8.42 -18.71 -3.90
C LEU A 249 7.26 -18.99 -2.95
N GLN A 250 6.66 -17.96 -2.35
CA GLN A 250 5.51 -18.10 -1.46
C GLN A 250 4.27 -18.62 -2.20
N GLN A 251 4.04 -18.18 -3.44
CA GLN A 251 2.89 -18.62 -4.23
C GLN A 251 3.03 -20.05 -4.74
N ASN A 252 4.26 -20.56 -4.84
CA ASN A 252 4.56 -21.88 -5.38
C ASN A 252 5.13 -22.85 -4.32
N SER A 253 4.99 -22.52 -3.03
CA SER A 253 5.53 -23.35 -1.93
C SER A 253 5.00 -24.78 -1.96
N ASP A 254 3.75 -24.96 -2.39
CA ASP A 254 3.07 -26.26 -2.41
C ASP A 254 3.57 -27.16 -3.55
N GLN A 255 4.24 -26.59 -4.55
CA GLN A 255 4.73 -27.30 -5.73
C GLN A 255 6.16 -27.83 -5.58
N ASN A 256 6.79 -27.68 -4.40
CA ASN A 256 8.22 -27.97 -4.18
C ASN A 256 9.12 -27.31 -5.23
N VAL A 257 8.73 -26.12 -5.72
CA VAL A 257 9.53 -25.38 -6.69
C VAL A 257 10.77 -24.86 -5.96
N VAL A 258 11.90 -25.49 -6.25
CA VAL A 258 13.23 -25.01 -5.83
C VAL A 258 13.83 -24.31 -7.04
N MET A 259 13.66 -22.98 -7.10
CA MET A 259 14.25 -22.13 -8.11
C MET A 259 15.15 -21.12 -7.41
N THR A 260 16.40 -21.00 -7.85
CA THR A 260 17.35 -19.98 -7.38
C THR A 260 16.98 -18.59 -7.92
N LEU A 261 17.54 -17.53 -7.33
CA LEU A 261 17.30 -16.17 -7.82
C LEU A 261 17.79 -15.99 -9.26
N ASP A 262 18.93 -16.60 -9.63
CA ASP A 262 19.47 -16.52 -10.98
C ASP A 262 18.54 -17.22 -11.99
N GLU A 263 18.03 -18.40 -11.66
CA GLU A 263 17.04 -19.10 -12.49
C GLU A 263 15.72 -18.34 -12.62
N TYR A 264 15.31 -17.61 -11.57
CA TYR A 264 14.10 -16.78 -11.61
C TYR A 264 14.26 -15.60 -12.56
N ILE A 265 15.42 -14.94 -12.56
CA ILE A 265 15.71 -13.81 -13.45
C ILE A 265 15.68 -14.24 -14.93
N ASP A 266 16.13 -15.47 -15.22
CA ASP A 266 16.10 -16.04 -16.58
C ASP A 266 14.75 -16.69 -16.95
N SER A 267 13.81 -16.77 -16.01
CA SER A 267 12.50 -17.39 -16.22
C SER A 267 11.52 -16.45 -16.96
N PRO A 268 10.52 -16.97 -17.69
CA PRO A 268 9.48 -16.15 -18.31
C PRO A 268 8.53 -15.47 -17.31
N GLU A 269 8.67 -15.75 -16.01
CA GLU A 269 7.85 -15.18 -14.93
C GLU A 269 8.40 -13.83 -14.40
N PHE A 270 9.62 -13.45 -14.81
CA PHE A 270 10.24 -12.16 -14.48
C PHE A 270 9.89 -11.06 -15.51
#